data_AF-A0A847BW96-F1
#
_entry.id   AF-A0A847BW96-F1
#
_cell.length_a   1.000
_cell.length_b   1.000
_cell.length_c   1.000
_cell.angle_alpha   90.00
_cell.angle_beta   90.00
_cell.angle_gamma   90.00
#
_symmetry.space_group_name_H-M   'P 1'
#
loop_
_entity.id
_entity.type
_entity.pdbx_description
1 polymer ?
#
loop_
_entity_poly.entity_id
_entity_poly.type
_entity_poly.pdbx_seq_one_letter_code
_entity_poly.pdbx_strand_id
1 'polypeptide(L)'
;MKNKKLSITWAIGILFMMLSPSFAKDVSLSWGTSTGATGYRIYCQADNPNPPFPLCGDTRNTSTTHTVSGLNDNKSYSFAVTAYNQYGESPYSNIVTEKTTVVPAPDNNSGSTTGSGNPLTGQTEITDAWKKVTLSRSFADPIVIVGPPSYRDAAAGVIQLRNVQSNSFEIRFKEWTYLDGKHGSEKVSYLVMEEGRHTMSDGAVWEAGSFYLGSSGNLTNQVFISGLSSTPVLLLTAQTSDDGDKPVMVRAENLTSRGFSAGLFTQESLLGSSHAQEKVGYLAISSPYQQGSVIANGTTQQYLLGKGGIASSFVQITEDFAYRLQEDQSKDAETKHTPEEVCALMVGSAHFAQPVTMNEKDTIVVRHVEGSWNPSKTSYLGLRRGSTWYLKGTNSATAAAVTLSFGFGDVQSTDQVFAGDWNDDGVATIGMRRGNTFYLRHTNSSGPADQVFTFGQSSDQVVIGDWNGDGVDTIGLKRGNQVLLKNSNDNSPADLSFGYGWQTALPTDVLLAGDWNGDGVDTLGLKRDNLYCLRNSNSTGDPHVYYNYEQAADVPVVGDWNGNGIDTIGVKRSDTYYLRNSHSSGAADITFKFGEAGDAPLSGKW
;
A
#
# COMPACT_ATOMS: atom_id res chain seq x y z
N MET A 1 10.51 -33.00 -32.34
CA MET A 1 11.66 -32.66 -31.47
C MET A 1 12.22 -33.97 -30.90
N LYS A 2 13.55 -34.20 -30.91
CA LYS A 2 14.19 -35.40 -30.31
C LYS A 2 14.92 -34.98 -29.03
N ASN A 3 14.71 -35.70 -27.92
CA ASN A 3 15.31 -35.33 -26.62
C ASN A 3 16.76 -35.78 -26.48
N LYS A 4 17.59 -34.90 -25.91
CA LYS A 4 18.96 -35.20 -25.46
C LYS A 4 18.97 -35.52 -23.97
N LYS A 5 20.08 -36.10 -23.49
CA LYS A 5 20.24 -36.65 -22.14
C LYS A 5 20.26 -35.54 -21.07
N LEU A 6 19.36 -35.63 -20.09
CA LEU A 6 19.32 -34.80 -18.88
C LEU A 6 20.37 -35.28 -17.88
N SER A 7 21.08 -34.35 -17.24
CA SER A 7 22.15 -34.59 -16.26
C SER A 7 22.04 -33.64 -15.04
N ILE A 8 22.57 -34.07 -13.89
CA ILE A 8 22.64 -33.27 -12.65
C ILE A 8 24.07 -32.74 -12.47
N THR A 9 24.21 -31.50 -11.98
CA THR A 9 25.51 -30.85 -11.76
C THR A 9 25.71 -30.58 -10.26
N TRP A 10 26.87 -30.91 -9.67
CA TRP A 10 27.06 -30.94 -8.21
C TRP A 10 27.75 -29.68 -7.63
N ALA A 11 27.32 -29.28 -6.42
CA ALA A 11 28.10 -28.51 -5.44
C ALA A 11 28.02 -29.21 -4.05
N ILE A 12 29.17 -29.36 -3.37
CA ILE A 12 29.40 -30.22 -2.18
C ILE A 12 29.26 -29.41 -0.87
N GLY A 13 28.69 -30.00 0.20
CA GLY A 13 28.74 -29.47 1.58
C GLY A 13 28.19 -30.41 2.66
N ILE A 14 28.84 -30.47 3.84
CA ILE A 14 28.77 -31.51 4.91
C ILE A 14 27.89 -31.11 6.12
N LEU A 15 27.41 -32.15 6.82
CA LEU A 15 26.47 -32.35 7.94
C LEU A 15 26.69 -31.62 9.30
N PHE A 16 25.61 -31.14 9.94
CA PHE A 16 25.33 -31.24 11.40
C PHE A 16 23.82 -30.99 11.71
N MET A 17 23.27 -31.64 12.74
CA MET A 17 21.83 -31.81 13.02
C MET A 17 21.34 -30.93 14.19
N MET A 18 20.23 -30.17 14.03
CA MET A 18 19.32 -29.71 15.10
C MET A 18 17.92 -29.39 14.52
N LEU A 19 16.87 -29.66 15.30
CA LEU A 19 15.44 -29.57 14.93
C LEU A 19 14.96 -28.11 14.83
N SER A 20 14.62 -27.70 13.61
CA SER A 20 13.81 -26.52 13.24
C SER A 20 13.05 -26.91 11.96
N PRO A 21 11.93 -26.26 11.56
CA PRO A 21 11.31 -26.55 10.27
C PRO A 21 12.37 -26.44 9.18
N SER A 22 12.57 -27.54 8.46
CA SER A 22 13.76 -27.79 7.66
C SER A 22 13.44 -27.59 6.18
N PHE A 23 14.27 -26.79 5.53
CA PHE A 23 14.15 -26.30 4.15
C PHE A 23 15.29 -26.96 3.34
N ALA A 24 15.05 -27.51 2.14
CA ALA A 24 16.04 -28.29 1.37
C ALA A 24 16.62 -27.63 0.12
N LYS A 25 17.82 -28.11 -0.22
CA LYS A 25 18.71 -27.74 -1.33
C LYS A 25 18.06 -27.71 -2.73
N ASP A 26 18.46 -26.72 -3.50
CA ASP A 26 18.22 -26.57 -4.94
C ASP A 26 18.90 -27.67 -5.79
N VAL A 27 18.23 -28.09 -6.87
CA VAL A 27 18.79 -29.04 -7.83
C VAL A 27 19.02 -28.36 -9.19
N SER A 28 20.29 -28.16 -9.55
CA SER A 28 20.67 -27.66 -10.88
C SER A 28 20.72 -28.77 -11.91
N LEU A 29 19.88 -28.61 -12.93
CA LEU A 29 19.72 -29.51 -14.06
C LEU A 29 20.41 -28.92 -15.29
N SER A 30 21.00 -29.78 -16.11
CA SER A 30 21.51 -29.43 -17.44
C SER A 30 21.11 -30.48 -18.49
N TRP A 31 20.85 -30.03 -19.71
CA TRP A 31 20.46 -30.89 -20.83
C TRP A 31 21.07 -30.40 -22.15
N GLY A 32 20.85 -31.15 -23.22
CA GLY A 32 21.29 -30.75 -24.55
C GLY A 32 20.21 -29.98 -25.32
N THR A 33 20.64 -29.13 -26.26
CA THR A 33 19.74 -28.37 -27.14
C THR A 33 18.82 -29.25 -28.00
N SER A 34 17.55 -28.86 -28.14
CA SER A 34 16.55 -29.43 -29.06
C SER A 34 16.29 -28.49 -30.24
N THR A 35 16.38 -29.01 -31.47
CA THR A 35 16.22 -28.20 -32.69
C THR A 35 14.82 -27.59 -32.78
N GLY A 36 14.77 -26.27 -32.96
CA GLY A 36 13.53 -25.51 -33.10
C GLY A 36 12.78 -25.23 -31.79
N ALA A 37 13.36 -25.55 -30.64
CA ALA A 37 12.81 -25.19 -29.34
C ALA A 37 12.98 -23.69 -29.07
N THR A 38 11.94 -23.06 -28.55
CA THR A 38 11.98 -21.67 -28.05
C THR A 38 12.06 -21.63 -26.51
N GLY A 39 11.85 -22.77 -25.85
CA GLY A 39 11.96 -22.92 -24.40
C GLY A 39 11.94 -24.39 -23.96
N TYR A 40 12.12 -24.63 -22.66
CA TYR A 40 12.05 -25.95 -22.04
C TYR A 40 11.24 -25.90 -20.74
N ARG A 41 10.38 -26.90 -20.50
CA ARG A 41 9.65 -27.08 -19.24
C ARG A 41 10.29 -28.16 -18.40
N ILE A 42 10.41 -27.88 -17.10
CA ILE A 42 11.00 -28.76 -16.09
C ILE A 42 9.86 -29.30 -15.24
N TYR A 43 9.82 -30.61 -15.09
CA TYR A 43 8.84 -31.33 -14.30
C TYR A 43 9.52 -32.09 -13.18
N CYS A 44 8.94 -32.10 -11.98
CA CYS A 44 9.55 -32.77 -10.84
C CYS A 44 8.53 -33.32 -9.84
N GLN A 45 8.86 -34.40 -9.15
CA GLN A 45 7.99 -35.00 -8.13
C GLN A 45 8.81 -35.63 -7.00
N ALA A 46 8.40 -35.37 -5.75
CA ALA A 46 9.00 -35.99 -4.55
C ALA A 46 8.52 -37.43 -4.35
N ASP A 47 9.44 -38.32 -3.98
CA ASP A 47 9.25 -39.72 -3.58
C ASP A 47 8.41 -40.58 -4.55
N ASN A 48 8.25 -40.12 -5.80
CA ASN A 48 7.56 -40.87 -6.85
C ASN A 48 8.36 -40.77 -8.16
N PRO A 49 8.91 -41.89 -8.66
CA PRO A 49 9.69 -41.91 -9.89
C PRO A 49 8.83 -42.03 -11.16
N ASN A 50 7.51 -42.14 -11.05
CA ASN A 50 6.63 -42.42 -12.19
C ASN A 50 5.86 -41.18 -12.65
N PRO A 51 5.90 -40.82 -13.96
CA PRO A 51 5.15 -39.70 -14.52
C PRO A 51 3.63 -39.99 -14.58
N PRO A 52 2.76 -38.96 -14.73
CA PRO A 52 3.08 -37.56 -14.98
C PRO A 52 3.56 -36.82 -13.74
N PHE A 53 4.49 -35.88 -13.95
CA PHE A 53 5.01 -35.01 -12.90
C PHE A 53 4.39 -33.62 -13.03
N PRO A 54 4.17 -32.89 -11.93
CA PRO A 54 3.78 -31.48 -11.99
C PRO A 54 4.92 -30.62 -12.57
N LEU A 55 4.54 -29.48 -13.14
CA LEU A 55 5.48 -28.50 -13.66
C LEU A 55 6.21 -27.82 -12.49
N CYS A 56 7.54 -27.81 -12.52
CA CYS A 56 8.41 -27.22 -11.51
C CYS A 56 9.23 -26.03 -12.01
N GLY A 57 9.30 -25.81 -13.32
CA GLY A 57 9.99 -24.65 -13.90
C GLY A 57 9.87 -24.55 -15.41
N ASP A 58 10.24 -23.41 -15.98
CA ASP A 58 10.26 -23.17 -17.43
C ASP A 58 11.41 -22.20 -17.77
N THR A 59 12.27 -22.54 -18.73
CA THR A 59 13.40 -21.68 -19.12
C THR A 59 12.97 -20.47 -19.94
N ARG A 60 11.87 -20.58 -20.70
CA ARG A 60 11.33 -19.53 -21.61
C ARG A 60 12.31 -18.90 -22.59
N ASN A 61 13.45 -19.54 -22.77
CA ASN A 61 14.51 -19.19 -23.66
C ASN A 61 15.25 -20.47 -24.06
N THR A 62 16.24 -20.32 -24.93
CA THR A 62 17.03 -21.47 -25.40
C THR A 62 18.10 -21.94 -24.40
N SER A 63 18.08 -21.47 -23.14
CA SER A 63 18.97 -21.97 -22.09
C SER A 63 18.77 -23.46 -21.88
N THR A 64 19.87 -24.18 -21.65
CA THR A 64 19.86 -25.62 -21.44
C THR A 64 20.24 -26.01 -20.01
N THR A 65 20.03 -25.09 -19.08
CA THR A 65 20.26 -25.26 -17.65
C THR A 65 19.11 -24.62 -16.88
N HIS A 66 18.73 -25.20 -15.74
CA HIS A 66 17.75 -24.63 -14.83
C HIS A 66 17.97 -25.17 -13.41
N THR A 67 17.74 -24.34 -12.41
CA THR A 67 17.82 -24.72 -11.00
C THR A 67 16.41 -24.80 -10.44
N VAL A 68 16.03 -25.96 -9.90
CA VAL A 68 14.75 -26.13 -9.20
C VAL A 68 15.01 -25.92 -7.71
N SER A 69 14.43 -24.85 -7.17
CA SER A 69 14.58 -24.44 -5.77
C SER A 69 13.36 -24.84 -4.92
N GLY A 70 13.46 -24.71 -3.59
CA GLY A 70 12.30 -24.90 -2.70
C GLY A 70 11.89 -26.37 -2.49
N LEU A 71 12.82 -27.31 -2.69
CA LEU A 71 12.53 -28.73 -2.50
C LEU A 71 12.45 -29.08 -1.00
N ASN A 72 11.71 -30.15 -0.68
CA ASN A 72 11.56 -30.63 0.70
C ASN A 72 12.75 -31.51 1.12
N ASP A 73 13.07 -31.51 2.41
CA ASP A 73 14.26 -32.16 2.95
C ASP A 73 14.18 -33.67 2.96
N ASN A 74 15.33 -34.32 2.70
CA ASN A 74 15.47 -35.78 2.71
C ASN A 74 14.50 -36.50 1.80
N LYS A 75 14.04 -35.83 0.73
CA LYS A 75 13.14 -36.38 -0.28
C LYS A 75 13.93 -36.78 -1.52
N SER A 76 13.52 -37.87 -2.15
CA SER A 76 14.07 -38.26 -3.45
C SER A 76 13.20 -37.65 -4.54
N TYR A 77 13.69 -36.61 -5.21
CA TYR A 77 12.99 -35.97 -6.31
C TYR A 77 13.36 -36.59 -7.64
N SER A 78 12.36 -36.84 -8.48
CA SER A 78 12.53 -37.27 -9.87
C SER A 78 12.22 -36.13 -10.82
N PHE A 79 13.07 -35.90 -11.81
CA PHE A 79 13.00 -34.76 -12.75
C PHE A 79 12.92 -35.22 -14.21
N ALA A 80 12.15 -34.50 -15.02
CA ALA A 80 12.09 -34.64 -16.47
C ALA A 80 11.99 -33.26 -17.14
N VAL A 81 12.49 -33.15 -18.36
CA VAL A 81 12.45 -31.90 -19.15
C VAL A 81 11.79 -32.15 -20.50
N THR A 82 10.98 -31.21 -20.97
CA THR A 82 10.46 -31.15 -22.35
C THR A 82 10.99 -29.93 -23.07
N ALA A 83 10.99 -29.97 -24.39
CA ALA A 83 11.22 -28.80 -25.24
C ALA A 83 9.89 -28.34 -25.84
N TYR A 84 9.67 -27.04 -25.96
CA TYR A 84 8.46 -26.51 -26.61
C TYR A 84 8.78 -25.39 -27.60
N ASN A 85 7.85 -25.18 -28.52
CA ASN A 85 7.78 -24.03 -29.40
C ASN A 85 6.32 -23.69 -29.73
N GLN A 86 6.08 -22.76 -30.66
CA GLN A 86 4.72 -22.36 -31.08
C GLN A 86 3.86 -23.51 -31.63
N TYR A 87 4.46 -24.64 -32.03
CA TYR A 87 3.75 -25.79 -32.60
C TYR A 87 3.44 -26.90 -31.58
N GLY A 88 3.91 -26.76 -30.34
CA GLY A 88 3.62 -27.70 -29.26
C GLY A 88 4.84 -28.08 -28.43
N GLU A 89 4.66 -29.12 -27.62
CA GLU A 89 5.62 -29.59 -26.62
C GLU A 89 6.05 -31.03 -26.91
N SER A 90 7.32 -31.35 -26.65
CA SER A 90 7.86 -32.69 -26.81
C SER A 90 7.44 -33.63 -25.68
N PRO A 91 7.61 -34.96 -25.84
CA PRO A 91 7.61 -35.89 -24.71
C PRO A 91 8.71 -35.56 -23.67
N TYR A 92 8.65 -36.20 -22.50
CA TYR A 92 9.66 -36.10 -21.44
C TYR A 92 11.05 -36.59 -21.88
N SER A 93 12.11 -35.99 -21.31
CA SER A 93 13.48 -36.52 -21.35
C SER A 93 13.59 -37.83 -20.57
N ASN A 94 14.80 -38.38 -20.46
CA ASN A 94 15.08 -39.36 -19.40
C ASN A 94 14.81 -38.75 -18.03
N ILE A 95 14.38 -39.59 -17.09
CA ILE A 95 14.19 -39.21 -15.69
C ILE A 95 15.54 -39.25 -14.97
N VAL A 96 15.84 -38.22 -14.19
CA VAL A 96 16.97 -38.21 -13.25
C VAL A 96 16.42 -38.07 -11.83
N THR A 97 17.07 -38.71 -10.85
CA THR A 97 16.63 -38.67 -9.46
C THR A 97 17.74 -38.09 -8.59
N GLU A 98 17.38 -37.18 -7.69
CA GLU A 98 18.28 -36.56 -6.72
C GLU A 98 17.67 -36.59 -5.32
N LYS A 99 18.47 -36.95 -4.31
CA LYS A 99 18.02 -36.92 -2.92
C LYS A 99 18.45 -35.60 -2.28
N THR A 100 17.48 -34.78 -1.89
CA THR A 100 17.74 -33.50 -1.25
C THR A 100 18.35 -33.69 0.14
N THR A 101 19.24 -32.79 0.50
CA THR A 101 19.86 -32.70 1.83
C THR A 101 19.40 -31.44 2.53
N VAL A 102 19.41 -31.47 3.87
CA VAL A 102 19.14 -30.30 4.73
C VAL A 102 19.99 -29.11 4.30
N VAL A 103 19.38 -27.93 4.16
CA VAL A 103 20.12 -26.68 3.92
C VAL A 103 21.25 -26.57 4.96
N PRO A 104 22.52 -26.40 4.52
CA PRO A 104 23.65 -26.32 5.42
C PRO A 104 23.45 -25.26 6.51
N ALA A 105 24.05 -25.49 7.67
CA ALA A 105 24.19 -24.45 8.69
C ALA A 105 24.84 -23.19 8.09
N PRO A 106 24.68 -22.01 8.71
CA PRO A 106 25.21 -20.77 8.16
C PRO A 106 26.67 -20.90 7.77
N ASP A 107 26.96 -20.75 6.48
CA ASP A 107 28.32 -20.72 5.97
C ASP A 107 28.78 -19.26 5.96
N ASN A 108 29.53 -18.88 6.99
CA ASN A 108 30.13 -17.56 7.10
C ASN A 108 31.36 -17.39 6.17
N ASN A 109 31.70 -18.41 5.37
CA ASN A 109 32.94 -18.50 4.60
C ASN A 109 32.75 -18.74 3.08
N SER A 110 31.53 -18.66 2.53
CA SER A 110 31.35 -18.83 1.08
C SER A 110 31.83 -17.59 0.32
N GLY A 111 32.83 -17.80 -0.55
CA GLY A 111 33.52 -16.75 -1.28
C GLY A 111 32.62 -15.97 -2.23
N SER A 112 32.80 -14.65 -2.20
CA SER A 112 32.26 -13.64 -3.11
C SER A 112 32.29 -14.10 -4.57
N THR A 113 31.13 -14.10 -5.23
CA THR A 113 31.07 -14.09 -6.69
C THR A 113 31.51 -12.72 -7.19
N THR A 114 32.43 -12.70 -8.15
CA THR A 114 33.04 -11.51 -8.72
C THR A 114 32.07 -10.80 -9.68
N GLY A 115 31.08 -10.13 -9.10
CA GLY A 115 30.30 -9.04 -9.68
C GLY A 115 30.19 -7.97 -8.60
N SER A 116 29.99 -6.70 -8.94
CA SER A 116 29.78 -5.67 -7.91
C SER A 116 28.43 -5.93 -7.23
N GLY A 117 28.42 -6.73 -6.14
CA GLY A 117 27.26 -7.06 -5.30
C GLY A 117 26.57 -5.86 -4.63
N ASN A 118 27.01 -4.66 -4.98
CA ASN A 118 26.41 -3.40 -4.60
C ASN A 118 25.02 -3.26 -5.25
N PRO A 119 23.98 -2.80 -4.54
CA PRO A 119 22.69 -2.51 -5.14
C PRO A 119 22.72 -1.23 -6.00
N LEU A 120 21.78 -1.13 -6.93
CA LEU A 120 21.33 0.13 -7.52
C LEU A 120 19.95 0.44 -6.93
N THR A 121 19.73 1.65 -6.44
CA THR A 121 18.42 2.08 -5.91
C THR A 121 17.89 3.28 -6.69
N GLY A 122 16.58 3.44 -6.74
CA GLY A 122 15.96 4.61 -7.34
C GLY A 122 14.49 4.73 -6.98
N GLN A 123 13.86 5.81 -7.43
CA GLN A 123 12.44 6.06 -7.29
C GLN A 123 11.83 6.46 -8.64
N THR A 124 10.57 6.13 -8.85
CA THR A 124 9.85 6.49 -10.07
C THR A 124 8.36 6.64 -9.80
N GLU A 125 7.73 7.56 -10.51
CA GLU A 125 6.27 7.66 -10.66
C GLU A 125 5.78 6.59 -11.65
N ILE A 126 4.65 5.94 -11.35
CA ILE A 126 3.99 4.91 -12.15
C ILE A 126 2.48 5.18 -12.20
N THR A 127 1.83 4.72 -13.26
CA THR A 127 0.35 4.79 -13.46
C THR A 127 -0.12 3.41 -13.92
N ASP A 128 -1.34 3.28 -14.42
CA ASP A 128 -1.85 2.09 -15.11
C ASP A 128 -1.06 1.73 -16.39
N ALA A 129 -0.34 2.71 -16.95
CA ALA A 129 0.50 2.52 -18.14
C ALA A 129 1.87 1.91 -17.82
N TRP A 130 2.31 0.98 -18.67
CA TRP A 130 3.67 0.42 -18.61
C TRP A 130 4.73 1.49 -18.80
N LYS A 131 5.62 1.63 -17.82
CA LYS A 131 6.77 2.53 -17.84
C LYS A 131 8.07 1.73 -17.89
N LYS A 132 8.93 2.04 -18.85
CA LYS A 132 10.30 1.49 -18.90
C LYS A 132 11.21 2.27 -17.96
N VAL A 133 11.87 1.57 -17.03
CA VAL A 133 12.96 2.09 -16.19
C VAL A 133 14.28 1.67 -16.80
N THR A 134 15.16 2.63 -17.08
CA THR A 134 16.51 2.37 -17.59
C THR A 134 17.52 2.50 -16.45
N LEU A 135 18.38 1.50 -16.29
CA LEU A 135 19.37 1.42 -15.23
C LEU A 135 20.65 2.15 -15.63
N SER A 136 21.34 2.74 -14.65
CA SER A 136 22.61 3.46 -14.86
C SER A 136 23.79 2.53 -15.17
N ARG A 137 23.62 1.22 -14.99
CA ARG A 137 24.58 0.17 -15.34
C ARG A 137 23.86 -1.13 -15.71
N SER A 138 24.61 -2.06 -16.30
CA SER A 138 24.12 -3.41 -16.61
C SER A 138 24.41 -4.40 -15.47
N PHE A 139 23.52 -5.37 -15.32
CA PHE A 139 23.60 -6.52 -14.44
C PHE A 139 23.62 -7.80 -15.28
N ALA A 140 24.30 -8.84 -14.80
CA ALA A 140 24.31 -10.15 -15.45
C ALA A 140 22.97 -10.87 -15.22
N ASP A 141 22.58 -10.99 -13.96
CA ASP A 141 21.38 -11.71 -13.51
C ASP A 141 20.60 -10.82 -12.53
N PRO A 142 19.90 -9.77 -13.01
CA PRO A 142 19.24 -8.80 -12.15
C PRO A 142 18.03 -9.38 -11.41
N ILE A 143 17.98 -9.13 -10.10
CA ILE A 143 16.78 -9.22 -9.27
C ILE A 143 16.30 -7.80 -8.95
N VAL A 144 15.04 -7.51 -9.25
CA VAL A 144 14.40 -6.22 -8.97
C VAL A 144 13.47 -6.36 -7.78
N ILE A 145 13.71 -5.61 -6.71
CA ILE A 145 12.80 -5.47 -5.58
C ILE A 145 12.15 -4.10 -5.65
N VAL A 146 10.82 -4.05 -5.52
CA VAL A 146 10.07 -2.80 -5.55
C VAL A 146 9.41 -2.58 -4.19
N GLY A 147 9.49 -1.35 -3.71
CA GLY A 147 8.86 -0.94 -2.46
C GLY A 147 7.36 -0.68 -2.63
N PRO A 148 6.63 -0.48 -1.51
CA PRO A 148 5.22 -0.12 -1.54
C PRO A 148 4.96 1.09 -2.45
N PRO A 149 3.89 1.10 -3.26
CA PRO A 149 3.45 2.30 -3.96
C PRO A 149 2.89 3.31 -2.95
N SER A 150 2.96 4.59 -3.29
CA SER A 150 2.33 5.62 -2.48
C SER A 150 0.81 5.43 -2.46
N TYR A 151 0.15 6.20 -1.62
CA TYR A 151 -1.29 6.20 -1.46
C TYR A 151 -1.85 7.57 -1.86
N ARG A 152 -1.56 7.97 -3.10
CA ARG A 152 -2.02 9.24 -3.67
C ARG A 152 -3.38 9.09 -4.36
N ASP A 153 -3.69 7.88 -4.78
CA ASP A 153 -4.99 7.44 -5.23
C ASP A 153 -5.44 6.24 -4.38
N ALA A 154 -6.68 6.33 -3.89
CA ALA A 154 -7.24 5.40 -2.93
C ALA A 154 -7.52 4.02 -3.53
N ALA A 155 -7.65 3.91 -4.86
CA ALA A 155 -7.93 2.65 -5.52
C ALA A 155 -6.87 1.58 -5.19
N ALA A 156 -7.33 0.39 -4.80
CA ALA A 156 -6.45 -0.70 -4.40
C ALA A 156 -5.86 -1.42 -5.63
N GLY A 157 -4.60 -1.85 -5.53
CA GLY A 157 -3.92 -2.54 -6.61
C GLY A 157 -2.48 -2.92 -6.29
N VAL A 158 -1.85 -3.58 -7.25
CA VAL A 158 -0.50 -4.15 -7.11
C VAL A 158 0.47 -3.50 -8.08
N ILE A 159 1.76 -3.64 -7.78
CA ILE A 159 2.82 -3.36 -8.72
C ILE A 159 3.00 -4.57 -9.64
N GLN A 160 3.09 -4.34 -10.95
CA GLN A 160 3.47 -5.36 -11.92
C GLN A 160 4.84 -5.03 -12.52
N LEU A 161 5.69 -6.04 -12.61
CA LEU A 161 6.93 -5.98 -13.38
C LEU A 161 6.87 -6.92 -14.58
N ARG A 162 7.57 -6.54 -15.65
CA ARG A 162 7.91 -7.45 -16.75
C ARG A 162 9.18 -7.00 -17.45
N ASN A 163 9.62 -7.80 -18.41
CA ASN A 163 10.75 -7.46 -19.28
C ASN A 163 12.01 -7.05 -18.49
N VAL A 164 12.29 -7.75 -17.37
CA VAL A 164 13.53 -7.57 -16.61
C VAL A 164 14.70 -8.02 -17.48
N GLN A 165 15.52 -7.05 -17.86
CA GLN A 165 16.70 -7.18 -18.72
C GLN A 165 17.93 -6.69 -17.96
N SER A 166 19.12 -6.93 -18.50
CA SER A 166 20.39 -6.53 -17.88
C SER A 166 20.48 -5.05 -17.52
N ASN A 167 19.82 -4.15 -18.25
CA ASN A 167 19.90 -2.70 -18.04
C ASN A 167 18.54 -1.99 -17.96
N SER A 168 17.43 -2.73 -17.91
CA SER A 168 16.11 -2.12 -17.81
C SER A 168 15.05 -3.11 -17.33
N PHE A 169 13.92 -2.58 -16.88
CA PHE A 169 12.70 -3.34 -16.64
C PHE A 169 11.50 -2.47 -16.98
N GLU A 170 10.32 -3.07 -17.08
CA GLU A 170 9.05 -2.35 -17.22
C GLU A 170 8.21 -2.54 -15.95
N ILE A 171 7.59 -1.45 -15.50
CA ILE A 171 6.80 -1.38 -14.27
C ILE A 171 5.50 -0.60 -14.50
N ARG A 172 4.43 -0.99 -13.82
CA ARG A 172 3.19 -0.20 -13.70
C ARG A 172 2.49 -0.47 -12.38
N PHE A 173 1.55 0.39 -12.03
CA PHE A 173 0.53 0.09 -11.04
C PHE A 173 -0.64 -0.59 -11.76
N LYS A 174 -1.25 -1.60 -11.15
CA LYS A 174 -2.41 -2.28 -11.71
C LYS A 174 -3.43 -2.49 -10.61
N GLU A 175 -4.54 -1.77 -10.72
CA GLU A 175 -5.72 -2.00 -9.90
C GLU A 175 -6.21 -3.43 -9.96
N TRP A 176 -6.86 -3.85 -8.88
CA TRP A 176 -7.66 -5.07 -8.89
C TRP A 176 -8.73 -5.02 -9.99
N THR A 177 -9.08 -6.18 -10.53
CA THR A 177 -9.86 -6.26 -11.78
C THR A 177 -11.34 -5.91 -11.62
N TYR A 178 -11.82 -5.79 -10.38
CA TYR A 178 -13.18 -5.32 -10.09
C TYR A 178 -13.31 -3.78 -10.15
N LEU A 179 -12.18 -3.05 -10.23
CA LEU A 179 -12.15 -1.60 -10.38
C LEU A 179 -12.14 -1.19 -11.87
N ASP A 180 -12.13 0.11 -12.14
CA ASP A 180 -12.30 0.65 -13.50
C ASP A 180 -11.02 0.61 -14.37
N GLY A 181 -9.89 0.29 -13.76
CA GLY A 181 -8.59 0.14 -14.39
C GLY A 181 -7.85 1.45 -14.62
N LYS A 182 -8.36 2.59 -14.12
CA LYS A 182 -7.73 3.91 -14.24
C LYS A 182 -7.23 4.35 -12.87
N HIS A 183 -5.92 4.48 -12.76
CA HIS A 183 -5.29 4.85 -11.50
C HIS A 183 -4.44 6.12 -11.65
N GLY A 184 -4.50 7.00 -10.66
CA GLY A 184 -3.61 8.13 -10.49
C GLY A 184 -2.14 7.73 -10.40
N SER A 185 -1.25 8.73 -10.45
CA SER A 185 0.19 8.50 -10.35
C SER A 185 0.60 8.12 -8.93
N GLU A 186 1.33 7.02 -8.81
CA GLU A 186 1.96 6.58 -7.58
C GLU A 186 3.48 6.58 -7.66
N LYS A 187 4.15 6.97 -6.58
CA LYS A 187 5.59 6.86 -6.44
C LYS A 187 5.96 5.51 -5.85
N VAL A 188 7.00 4.89 -6.40
CA VAL A 188 7.59 3.64 -5.88
C VAL A 188 9.11 3.75 -5.80
N SER A 189 9.69 3.07 -4.82
CA SER A 189 11.13 2.81 -4.75
C SER A 189 11.47 1.49 -5.46
N TYR A 190 12.64 1.39 -6.09
CA TYR A 190 13.16 0.13 -6.63
C TYR A 190 14.61 -0.09 -6.23
N LEU A 191 15.00 -1.36 -6.10
CA LEU A 191 16.35 -1.84 -5.87
C LEU A 191 16.67 -2.93 -6.88
N VAL A 192 17.84 -2.85 -7.50
CA VAL A 192 18.35 -3.89 -8.42
C VAL A 192 19.70 -4.39 -7.92
N MET A 193 19.85 -5.70 -7.80
CA MET A 193 21.09 -6.37 -7.40
C MET A 193 21.31 -7.64 -8.24
N GLU A 194 22.56 -8.08 -8.35
CA GLU A 194 22.86 -9.39 -8.94
C GLU A 194 22.30 -10.52 -8.07
N GLU A 195 21.71 -11.53 -8.71
CA GLU A 195 21.35 -12.78 -8.06
C GLU A 195 22.59 -13.43 -7.41
N GLY A 196 22.42 -13.92 -6.19
CA GLY A 196 23.47 -14.53 -5.39
C GLY A 196 23.60 -13.93 -3.99
N ARG A 197 24.60 -14.42 -3.26
CA ARG A 197 24.93 -14.00 -1.91
C ARG A 197 26.09 -13.01 -1.91
N HIS A 198 25.89 -11.89 -1.23
CA HIS A 198 26.84 -10.78 -1.15
C HIS A 198 27.12 -10.44 0.30
N THR A 199 28.39 -10.52 0.70
CA THR A 199 28.84 -10.02 2.00
C THR A 199 29.25 -8.56 1.87
N MET A 200 28.60 -7.70 2.64
CA MET A 200 28.85 -6.26 2.67
C MET A 200 30.06 -5.92 3.53
N SER A 201 30.59 -4.70 3.38
CA SER A 201 31.77 -4.24 4.11
C SER A 201 31.58 -4.17 5.63
N ASP A 202 30.33 -4.08 6.10
CA ASP A 202 29.96 -4.10 7.51
C ASP A 202 29.64 -5.51 8.04
N GLY A 203 29.84 -6.55 7.22
CA GLY A 203 29.59 -7.94 7.57
C GLY A 203 28.13 -8.38 7.41
N ALA A 204 27.22 -7.52 6.95
CA ALA A 204 25.89 -7.95 6.59
C ALA A 204 25.91 -8.88 5.36
N VAL A 205 24.99 -9.84 5.33
CA VAL A 205 24.78 -10.72 4.18
C VAL A 205 23.48 -10.31 3.50
N TRP A 206 23.60 -9.93 2.23
CA TRP A 206 22.47 -9.66 1.35
C TRP A 206 22.40 -10.79 0.32
N GLU A 207 21.31 -11.53 0.32
CA GLU A 207 21.08 -12.62 -0.60
C GLU A 207 19.89 -12.28 -1.50
N ALA A 208 20.17 -12.16 -2.80
CA ALA A 208 19.14 -12.01 -3.82
C ALA A 208 18.96 -13.36 -4.53
N GLY A 209 17.73 -13.78 -4.73
CA GLY A 209 17.43 -15.05 -5.40
C GLY A 209 16.10 -15.02 -6.13
N SER A 210 15.83 -16.06 -6.90
CA SER A 210 14.56 -16.20 -7.60
C SER A 210 14.04 -17.63 -7.62
N PHE A 211 12.72 -17.73 -7.75
CA PHE A 211 11.98 -18.98 -7.85
C PHE A 211 10.70 -18.74 -8.66
N TYR A 212 9.92 -19.80 -8.90
CA TYR A 212 8.67 -19.71 -9.64
C TYR A 212 7.48 -20.11 -8.77
N LEU A 213 6.40 -19.32 -8.85
CA LEU A 213 5.12 -19.61 -8.21
C LEU A 213 4.03 -19.68 -9.27
N GLY A 214 2.97 -20.46 -9.04
CA GLY A 214 1.80 -20.51 -9.92
C GLY A 214 0.56 -20.92 -9.14
N SER A 215 -0.61 -20.69 -9.75
CA SER A 215 -1.93 -20.77 -9.09
C SER A 215 -2.08 -19.85 -7.88
N SER A 216 -3.22 -19.15 -7.80
CA SER A 216 -3.45 -18.17 -6.73
C SER A 216 -3.77 -18.87 -5.40
N GLY A 217 -3.27 -18.32 -4.28
CA GLY A 217 -3.54 -18.77 -2.90
C GLY A 217 -2.76 -20.00 -2.43
N ASN A 218 -1.87 -20.55 -3.25
CA ASN A 218 -1.04 -21.71 -2.87
C ASN A 218 0.33 -21.26 -2.35
N LEU A 219 0.66 -21.70 -1.14
CA LEU A 219 1.96 -21.47 -0.53
C LEU A 219 2.93 -22.63 -0.83
N THR A 220 4.15 -22.28 -1.16
CA THR A 220 5.25 -23.22 -1.38
C THR A 220 6.46 -22.80 -0.56
N ASN A 221 7.19 -23.78 -0.04
CA ASN A 221 8.39 -23.53 0.75
C ASN A 221 9.55 -23.11 -0.16
N GLN A 222 10.28 -22.09 0.29
CA GLN A 222 11.44 -21.51 -0.37
C GLN A 222 12.60 -21.51 0.61
N VAL A 223 13.81 -21.64 0.08
CA VAL A 223 15.02 -21.83 0.86
C VAL A 223 16.06 -20.78 0.49
N PHE A 224 16.88 -20.40 1.44
CA PHE A 224 18.09 -19.63 1.16
C PHE A 224 19.19 -20.54 0.62
N ILE A 225 20.12 -19.96 -0.15
CA ILE A 225 21.30 -20.65 -0.72
C ILE A 225 22.05 -21.41 0.39
N SER A 226 22.17 -20.82 1.57
CA SER A 226 22.48 -21.50 2.83
C SER A 226 21.75 -20.82 3.99
N GLY A 227 21.76 -21.42 5.18
CA GLY A 227 21.26 -20.72 6.37
C GLY A 227 21.94 -19.36 6.60
N LEU A 228 21.22 -18.41 7.19
CA LEU A 228 21.70 -17.09 7.60
C LEU A 228 21.95 -17.08 9.13
N SER A 229 22.79 -16.15 9.59
CA SER A 229 23.15 -16.03 11.02
C SER A 229 21.98 -15.61 11.92
N SER A 230 20.95 -15.01 11.34
CA SER A 230 19.72 -14.59 12.02
C SER A 230 18.54 -14.65 11.05
N THR A 231 17.32 -14.58 11.57
CA THR A 231 16.12 -14.41 10.72
C THR A 231 16.23 -13.08 9.98
N PRO A 232 16.25 -13.07 8.63
CA PRO A 232 16.53 -11.86 7.87
C PRO A 232 15.33 -10.90 7.82
N VAL A 233 15.56 -9.69 7.30
CA VAL A 233 14.52 -8.93 6.60
C VAL A 233 14.33 -9.57 5.23
N LEU A 234 13.09 -9.92 4.89
CA LEU A 234 12.74 -10.53 3.60
C LEU A 234 11.86 -9.58 2.80
N LEU A 235 12.17 -9.41 1.52
CA LEU A 235 11.39 -8.63 0.55
C LEU A 235 11.16 -9.49 -0.69
N LEU A 236 9.97 -9.44 -1.28
CA LEU A 236 9.65 -10.18 -2.50
C LEU A 236 9.03 -9.28 -3.56
N THR A 237 9.24 -9.61 -4.83
CA THR A 237 8.56 -8.96 -5.94
C THR A 237 8.42 -9.93 -7.11
N ALA A 238 7.23 -10.03 -7.69
CA ALA A 238 7.04 -10.74 -8.96
C ALA A 238 7.86 -10.04 -10.07
N GLN A 239 8.73 -10.78 -10.76
CA GLN A 239 9.59 -10.29 -11.83
C GLN A 239 8.91 -10.34 -13.22
N THR A 240 7.80 -11.06 -13.30
CA THR A 240 6.99 -11.25 -14.50
C THR A 240 5.52 -10.90 -14.24
N SER A 241 4.78 -10.75 -15.33
CA SER A 241 3.34 -10.55 -15.34
C SER A 241 2.78 -11.31 -16.55
N ASP A 242 2.73 -12.63 -16.39
CA ASP A 242 2.37 -13.60 -17.42
C ASP A 242 0.86 -13.87 -17.47
N ASP A 243 0.13 -13.55 -16.40
CA ASP A 243 -1.33 -13.45 -16.38
C ASP A 243 -1.72 -11.98 -16.12
N GLY A 244 -1.40 -11.09 -17.07
CA GLY A 244 -1.52 -9.63 -16.87
C GLY A 244 -2.94 -9.12 -16.53
N ASP A 245 -3.97 -9.92 -16.81
CA ASP A 245 -5.37 -9.67 -16.47
C ASP A 245 -5.75 -10.16 -15.06
N LYS A 246 -4.85 -10.86 -14.36
CA LYS A 246 -4.99 -11.27 -12.97
C LYS A 246 -3.80 -10.73 -12.16
N PRO A 247 -3.79 -9.43 -11.81
CA PRO A 247 -2.76 -8.89 -10.93
C PRO A 247 -2.62 -9.74 -9.65
N VAL A 248 -1.37 -9.91 -9.20
CA VAL A 248 -1.04 -10.68 -7.99
C VAL A 248 -0.09 -9.92 -7.09
N MET A 249 -0.30 -10.03 -5.79
CA MET A 249 0.70 -9.74 -4.77
C MET A 249 1.43 -11.04 -4.40
N VAL A 250 2.73 -10.95 -4.13
CA VAL A 250 3.49 -12.05 -3.55
C VAL A 250 3.42 -11.94 -2.02
N ARG A 251 2.81 -12.93 -1.36
CA ARG A 251 2.77 -12.97 0.11
C ARG A 251 3.74 -14.03 0.63
N ALA A 252 4.28 -13.81 1.83
CA ALA A 252 5.18 -14.74 2.51
C ALA A 252 4.76 -15.01 3.96
N GLU A 253 5.08 -16.20 4.45
CA GLU A 253 4.91 -16.58 5.87
C GLU A 253 6.02 -17.55 6.32
N ASN A 254 5.99 -17.96 7.59
CA ASN A 254 6.93 -18.93 8.16
C ASN A 254 8.41 -18.56 7.95
N LEU A 255 8.74 -17.27 8.01
CA LEU A 255 10.10 -16.78 7.82
C LEU A 255 11.03 -17.24 8.95
N THR A 256 12.10 -17.92 8.57
CA THR A 256 13.17 -18.39 9.47
C THR A 256 14.53 -17.94 8.95
N SER A 257 15.62 -18.31 9.63
CA SER A 257 16.98 -18.12 9.11
C SER A 257 17.36 -19.08 7.97
N ARG A 258 16.47 -20.00 7.56
CA ARG A 258 16.75 -21.04 6.55
C ARG A 258 15.87 -20.93 5.31
N GLY A 259 14.75 -20.23 5.41
CA GLY A 259 13.76 -20.15 4.36
C GLY A 259 12.46 -19.53 4.84
N PHE A 260 11.46 -19.56 3.98
CA PHE A 260 10.12 -19.00 4.17
C PHE A 260 9.13 -19.75 3.26
N SER A 261 7.84 -19.57 3.45
CA SER A 261 6.81 -20.00 2.49
C SER A 261 6.33 -18.79 1.69
N ALA A 262 6.05 -18.94 0.40
CA ALA A 262 5.54 -17.86 -0.44
C ALA A 262 4.48 -18.34 -1.45
N GLY A 263 3.58 -17.43 -1.84
CA GLY A 263 2.46 -17.68 -2.76
C GLY A 263 2.07 -16.44 -3.56
N LEU A 264 1.39 -16.65 -4.69
CA LEU A 264 0.75 -15.57 -5.45
C LEU A 264 -0.68 -15.38 -4.94
N PHE A 265 -1.09 -14.14 -4.70
CA PHE A 265 -2.43 -13.79 -4.23
C PHE A 265 -3.04 -12.78 -5.18
N THR A 266 -4.02 -13.23 -5.97
CA THR A 266 -4.94 -12.37 -6.71
C THR A 266 -5.91 -11.70 -5.75
N GLN A 267 -6.72 -10.76 -6.24
CA GLN A 267 -7.94 -10.34 -5.54
C GLN A 267 -8.74 -11.52 -4.96
N GLU A 268 -9.43 -11.28 -3.86
CA GLU A 268 -9.96 -12.31 -2.98
C GLU A 268 -11.01 -13.21 -3.67
N SER A 269 -11.90 -12.61 -4.46
CA SER A 269 -12.90 -13.30 -5.28
C SER A 269 -12.32 -14.26 -6.33
N LEU A 270 -11.02 -14.14 -6.63
CA LEU A 270 -10.29 -15.02 -7.56
C LEU A 270 -9.24 -15.90 -6.85
N LEU A 271 -9.14 -15.86 -5.53
CA LEU A 271 -8.23 -16.76 -4.78
C LEU A 271 -8.58 -18.22 -5.04
N GLY A 272 -7.55 -19.06 -5.20
CA GLY A 272 -7.69 -20.46 -5.58
C GLY A 272 -7.97 -20.70 -7.06
N SER A 273 -8.12 -19.64 -7.87
CA SER A 273 -8.24 -19.78 -9.32
C SER A 273 -6.90 -20.13 -9.97
N SER A 274 -6.96 -20.67 -11.20
CA SER A 274 -5.76 -20.88 -12.00
C SER A 274 -5.09 -19.54 -12.30
N HIS A 275 -3.77 -19.51 -12.21
CA HIS A 275 -2.95 -18.37 -12.55
C HIS A 275 -1.71 -18.87 -13.29
N ALA A 276 -1.23 -18.12 -14.28
CA ALA A 276 0.04 -18.44 -14.93
C ALA A 276 1.18 -18.52 -13.91
N GLN A 277 2.25 -19.24 -14.26
CA GLN A 277 3.43 -19.26 -13.41
C GLN A 277 4.17 -17.93 -13.52
N GLU A 278 4.52 -17.30 -12.40
CA GLU A 278 5.31 -16.07 -12.34
C GLU A 278 6.70 -16.34 -11.75
N LYS A 279 7.73 -15.71 -12.30
CA LYS A 279 9.05 -15.64 -11.66
C LYS A 279 8.96 -14.63 -10.50
N VAL A 280 9.40 -15.02 -9.32
CA VAL A 280 9.47 -14.17 -8.13
C VAL A 280 10.92 -13.98 -7.74
N GLY A 281 11.31 -12.74 -7.48
CA GLY A 281 12.59 -12.37 -6.91
C GLY A 281 12.43 -12.10 -5.42
N TYR A 282 13.44 -12.46 -4.63
CA TYR A 282 13.53 -12.12 -3.22
C TYR A 282 14.85 -11.44 -2.89
N LEU A 283 14.84 -10.66 -1.82
CA LEU A 283 16.03 -10.14 -1.14
C LEU A 283 15.92 -10.46 0.35
N ALA A 284 16.90 -11.20 0.86
CA ALA A 284 17.03 -11.54 2.27
C ALA A 284 18.28 -10.86 2.85
N ILE A 285 18.10 -10.05 3.88
CA ILE A 285 19.18 -9.31 4.52
C ILE A 285 19.34 -9.77 5.97
N SER A 286 20.47 -10.41 6.27
CA SER A 286 20.89 -10.71 7.64
C SER A 286 22.02 -9.74 8.01
N SER A 287 21.76 -8.91 9.02
CA SER A 287 22.75 -7.96 9.53
C SER A 287 22.97 -8.17 11.02
N PRO A 288 24.21 -8.08 11.52
CA PRO A 288 24.50 -8.13 12.95
C PRO A 288 23.92 -6.94 13.74
N TYR A 289 23.65 -5.80 13.08
CA TYR A 289 23.33 -4.54 13.75
C TYR A 289 21.99 -3.91 13.34
N GLN A 290 21.18 -4.57 12.50
CA GLN A 290 19.93 -4.04 11.93
C GLN A 290 20.06 -2.71 11.16
N GLN A 291 21.28 -2.21 10.99
CA GLN A 291 21.63 -1.02 10.22
C GLN A 291 23.07 -1.16 9.76
N GLY A 292 23.49 -0.32 8.82
CA GLY A 292 24.85 -0.34 8.31
C GLY A 292 25.03 0.55 7.09
N SER A 293 26.08 0.27 6.33
CA SER A 293 26.40 1.05 5.14
C SER A 293 26.63 0.14 3.94
N VAL A 294 26.02 0.50 2.82
CA VAL A 294 26.16 -0.20 1.55
C VAL A 294 26.59 0.80 0.47
N ILE A 295 27.39 0.35 -0.50
CA ILE A 295 27.64 1.17 -1.68
C ILE A 295 26.44 1.00 -2.61
N ALA A 296 25.60 2.02 -2.73
CA ALA A 296 24.49 2.06 -3.68
C ALA A 296 24.68 3.22 -4.67
N ASN A 297 24.39 2.97 -5.95
CA ASN A 297 24.58 3.97 -7.02
C ASN A 297 26.01 4.55 -7.09
N GLY A 298 27.01 3.76 -6.69
CA GLY A 298 28.42 4.19 -6.65
C GLY A 298 28.80 5.08 -5.46
N THR A 299 27.89 5.28 -4.50
CA THR A 299 28.11 6.10 -3.29
C THR A 299 27.79 5.31 -2.03
N THR A 300 28.45 5.61 -0.91
CA THR A 300 28.09 5.01 0.38
C THR A 300 26.75 5.56 0.85
N GLN A 301 25.78 4.67 1.05
CA GLN A 301 24.44 4.95 1.58
C GLN A 301 24.27 4.23 2.91
N GLN A 302 23.56 4.86 3.85
CA GLN A 302 23.11 4.18 5.06
C GLN A 302 21.93 3.28 4.73
N TYR A 303 21.87 2.11 5.36
CA TYR A 303 20.66 1.29 5.34
C TYR A 303 20.15 1.02 6.76
N LEU A 304 18.84 0.89 6.88
CA LEU A 304 18.12 0.55 8.10
C LEU A 304 17.22 -0.66 7.83
N LEU A 305 17.15 -1.59 8.78
CA LEU A 305 16.31 -2.78 8.74
C LEU A 305 15.30 -2.72 9.89
N GLY A 306 14.05 -3.07 9.61
CA GLY A 306 12.98 -3.04 10.61
C GLY A 306 12.02 -4.22 10.49
N LYS A 307 11.32 -4.50 11.58
CA LYS A 307 10.15 -5.40 11.64
C LYS A 307 9.12 -4.79 12.59
N GLY A 308 7.84 -4.82 12.22
CA GLY A 308 6.76 -4.28 13.06
C GLY A 308 5.38 -4.73 12.60
N GLY A 309 4.40 -4.65 13.50
CA GLY A 309 3.00 -4.94 13.19
C GLY A 309 2.34 -3.77 12.46
N ILE A 310 1.74 -4.03 11.29
CA ILE A 310 1.04 -3.05 10.46
C ILE A 310 -0.37 -3.58 10.18
N ALA A 311 -1.38 -2.70 10.20
CA ALA A 311 -2.79 -3.03 9.95
C ALA A 311 -3.36 -2.09 8.86
N SER A 312 -4.69 -1.99 8.75
CA SER A 312 -5.35 -1.08 7.79
C SER A 312 -5.07 0.39 8.00
N SER A 313 -4.90 0.82 9.25
CA SER A 313 -4.46 2.18 9.53
C SER A 313 -2.97 2.32 9.24
N PHE A 314 -2.59 3.47 8.70
CA PHE A 314 -1.18 3.81 8.58
C PHE A 314 -0.47 3.76 9.93
N VAL A 315 0.81 3.37 9.90
CA VAL A 315 1.70 3.33 11.05
C VAL A 315 3.00 4.02 10.64
N GLN A 316 3.36 5.09 11.35
CA GLN A 316 4.60 5.82 11.11
C GLN A 316 5.81 4.90 11.40
N ILE A 317 6.69 4.74 10.41
CA ILE A 317 7.90 3.93 10.51
C ILE A 317 9.14 4.79 10.75
N THR A 318 9.21 5.92 10.03
CA THR A 318 10.27 6.94 10.16
C THR A 318 9.66 8.32 10.05
N GLU A 319 10.43 9.39 10.24
CA GLU A 319 9.94 10.75 10.04
C GLU A 319 9.40 11.01 8.62
N ASP A 320 9.81 10.21 7.63
CA ASP A 320 9.50 10.44 6.21
C ASP A 320 8.45 9.47 5.64
N PHE A 321 8.09 8.39 6.34
CA PHE A 321 7.22 7.35 5.77
C PHE A 321 6.36 6.62 6.81
N ALA A 322 5.11 6.36 6.43
CA ALA A 322 4.21 5.44 7.12
C ALA A 322 3.69 4.36 6.18
N TYR A 323 3.38 3.19 6.73
CA TYR A 323 2.84 2.06 5.97
C TYR A 323 1.47 1.63 6.48
N ARG A 324 0.65 1.12 5.57
CA ARG A 324 -0.60 0.40 5.89
C ARG A 324 -0.76 -0.85 5.05
N LEU A 325 -1.62 -1.76 5.50
CA LEU A 325 -2.12 -2.88 4.72
C LEU A 325 -3.47 -2.50 4.14
N GLN A 326 -3.53 -2.25 2.83
CA GLN A 326 -4.79 -2.01 2.15
C GLN A 326 -5.36 -3.34 1.67
N GLU A 327 -6.60 -3.62 2.06
CA GLU A 327 -7.34 -4.82 1.71
C GLU A 327 -7.95 -4.75 0.30
N ASP A 328 -8.10 -5.93 -0.31
CA ASP A 328 -8.92 -6.17 -1.49
C ASP A 328 -10.39 -6.29 -1.09
N GLN A 329 -11.28 -5.61 -1.82
CA GLN A 329 -12.72 -5.58 -1.51
C GLN A 329 -13.56 -6.38 -2.52
N SER A 330 -12.95 -7.36 -3.21
CA SER A 330 -13.60 -8.00 -4.36
C SER A 330 -14.65 -9.04 -3.95
N LYS A 331 -14.62 -9.51 -2.71
CA LYS A 331 -15.53 -10.54 -2.19
C LYS A 331 -16.45 -10.00 -1.10
N ASP A 332 -15.96 -9.07 -0.29
CA ASP A 332 -16.76 -8.28 0.64
C ASP A 332 -16.22 -6.84 0.71
N ALA A 333 -16.97 -5.98 1.39
CA ALA A 333 -16.66 -4.56 1.50
C ALA A 333 -15.82 -4.24 2.76
N GLU A 334 -15.37 -5.25 3.51
CA GLU A 334 -14.53 -5.04 4.68
C GLU A 334 -13.19 -4.42 4.24
N THR A 335 -12.70 -3.50 5.06
CA THR A 335 -11.41 -2.81 4.84
C THR A 335 -10.45 -3.02 6.01
N LYS A 336 -10.88 -3.82 6.99
CA LYS A 336 -10.17 -4.05 8.25
C LYS A 336 -9.39 -5.34 8.13
N HIS A 337 -8.07 -5.21 8.10
CA HIS A 337 -7.14 -6.32 8.08
C HIS A 337 -6.47 -6.47 9.44
N THR A 338 -6.40 -7.71 9.91
CA THR A 338 -5.69 -8.08 11.13
C THR A 338 -4.20 -7.71 11.02
N PRO A 339 -3.58 -7.07 12.05
CA PRO A 339 -2.19 -6.66 11.95
C PRO A 339 -1.23 -7.79 11.55
N GLU A 340 -0.33 -7.55 10.61
CA GLU A 340 0.71 -8.50 10.17
C GLU A 340 2.11 -7.97 10.48
N GLU A 341 3.05 -8.87 10.75
CA GLU A 341 4.47 -8.50 10.84
C GLU A 341 4.99 -8.15 9.43
N VAL A 342 5.46 -6.92 9.28
CA VAL A 342 6.04 -6.38 8.05
C VAL A 342 7.53 -6.19 8.23
N CYS A 343 8.32 -6.81 7.37
CA CYS A 343 9.75 -6.53 7.20
C CYS A 343 9.94 -5.23 6.42
N ALA A 344 10.89 -4.39 6.82
CA ALA A 344 11.19 -3.13 6.14
C ALA A 344 12.71 -2.94 5.92
N LEU A 345 13.04 -2.28 4.80
CA LEU A 345 14.40 -1.85 4.45
C LEU A 345 14.34 -0.39 4.00
N MET A 346 15.30 0.41 4.45
CA MET A 346 15.60 1.72 3.87
C MET A 346 17.04 1.74 3.37
N VAL A 347 17.29 2.36 2.23
CA VAL A 347 18.63 2.61 1.67
C VAL A 347 18.66 4.03 1.10
N GLY A 348 19.30 4.96 1.81
CA GLY A 348 19.15 6.39 1.50
C GLY A 348 17.66 6.79 1.58
N SER A 349 17.12 7.39 0.51
CA SER A 349 15.70 7.76 0.42
C SER A 349 14.78 6.67 -0.13
N ALA A 350 15.33 5.53 -0.56
CA ALA A 350 14.54 4.40 -1.05
C ALA A 350 14.08 3.53 0.12
N HIS A 351 12.83 3.07 0.07
CA HIS A 351 12.22 2.30 1.15
C HIS A 351 11.40 1.12 0.59
N PHE A 352 11.38 0.03 1.34
CA PHE A 352 10.79 -1.25 0.96
C PHE A 352 10.09 -1.88 2.15
N ALA A 353 9.02 -2.62 1.89
CA ALA A 353 8.27 -3.32 2.92
C ALA A 353 7.61 -4.57 2.36
N GLN A 354 7.51 -5.61 3.20
CA GLN A 354 6.90 -6.89 2.84
C GLN A 354 6.26 -7.52 4.09
N PRO A 355 4.96 -7.86 4.05
CA PRO A 355 4.33 -8.70 5.07
C PRO A 355 4.94 -10.11 5.02
N VAL A 356 5.32 -10.63 6.20
CA VAL A 356 5.98 -11.94 6.38
C VAL A 356 5.21 -12.86 7.33
N THR A 357 3.96 -12.52 7.61
CA THR A 357 2.96 -13.35 8.31
C THR A 357 1.65 -13.28 7.53
N MET A 358 0.80 -14.28 7.65
CA MET A 358 -0.57 -14.27 7.12
C MET A 358 -1.54 -14.55 8.26
N ASN A 359 -1.82 -13.54 9.07
CA ASN A 359 -2.74 -13.68 10.20
C ASN A 359 -4.20 -13.77 9.72
N GLU A 360 -4.44 -13.26 8.51
CA GLU A 360 -5.71 -13.27 7.80
C GLU A 360 -5.47 -13.59 6.32
N LYS A 361 -6.43 -14.27 5.70
CA LYS A 361 -6.29 -14.78 4.33
C LYS A 361 -6.59 -13.72 3.27
N ASP A 362 -7.18 -12.61 3.68
CA ASP A 362 -7.60 -11.57 2.75
C ASP A 362 -6.39 -11.01 2.01
N THR A 363 -6.65 -10.66 0.77
CA THR A 363 -5.57 -10.21 -0.10
C THR A 363 -5.28 -8.77 0.25
N ILE A 364 -4.04 -8.51 0.67
CA ILE A 364 -3.58 -7.17 1.01
C ILE A 364 -2.46 -6.70 0.11
N VAL A 365 -2.29 -5.39 0.06
CA VAL A 365 -1.13 -4.70 -0.49
C VAL A 365 -0.60 -3.71 0.52
N VAL A 366 0.72 -3.60 0.62
CA VAL A 366 1.32 -2.54 1.44
C VAL A 366 1.26 -1.25 0.65
N ARG A 367 0.73 -0.18 1.24
CA ARG A 367 0.77 1.19 0.71
C ARG A 367 1.60 2.07 1.64
N HIS A 368 2.10 3.19 1.11
CA HIS A 368 2.80 4.17 1.92
C HIS A 368 2.31 5.60 1.67
N VAL A 369 2.62 6.48 2.61
CA VAL A 369 2.49 7.93 2.46
C VAL A 369 3.85 8.56 2.76
N GLU A 370 4.16 9.64 2.04
CA GLU A 370 5.42 10.37 2.16
C GLU A 370 5.27 11.55 3.14
N GLY A 371 6.31 11.79 3.92
CA GLY A 371 6.39 12.86 4.93
C GLY A 371 6.09 12.37 6.35
N SER A 372 6.06 13.33 7.28
CA SER A 372 5.70 13.12 8.68
C SER A 372 4.22 12.80 8.80
N TRP A 373 3.85 11.59 8.43
CA TRP A 373 2.55 10.99 8.68
C TRP A 373 2.35 10.81 10.20
N ASN A 374 1.97 11.90 10.83
CA ASN A 374 1.30 11.87 12.11
C ASN A 374 0.09 12.77 11.93
N PRO A 375 -0.96 12.30 11.20
CA PRO A 375 -2.18 13.06 11.10
C PRO A 375 -2.60 13.40 12.52
N SER A 376 -2.67 14.69 12.79
CA SER A 376 -2.91 15.16 14.13
C SER A 376 -4.19 14.51 14.64
N LYS A 377 -4.13 13.85 15.80
CA LYS A 377 -5.37 13.38 16.46
C LYS A 377 -6.31 14.55 16.72
N THR A 378 -5.75 15.76 16.88
CA THR A 378 -6.47 17.01 17.07
C THR A 378 -6.78 17.68 15.75
N SER A 379 -8.04 18.05 15.55
CA SER A 379 -8.47 18.99 14.52
C SER A 379 -7.99 20.39 14.87
N TYR A 380 -7.38 21.06 13.88
CA TYR A 380 -6.97 22.44 14.01
C TYR A 380 -7.90 23.37 13.24
N LEU A 381 -7.69 24.68 13.36
CA LEU A 381 -8.41 25.69 12.59
C LEU A 381 -7.64 26.17 11.36
N GLY A 382 -8.36 26.30 10.26
CA GLY A 382 -7.90 26.86 9.01
C GLY A 382 -8.84 27.96 8.57
N LEU A 383 -8.42 28.74 7.58
CA LEU A 383 -9.30 29.70 6.93
C LEU A 383 -8.91 29.95 5.48
N ARG A 384 -9.88 30.46 4.72
CA ARG A 384 -9.65 31.06 3.41
C ARG A 384 -9.77 32.58 3.46
N ARG A 385 -8.78 33.25 2.88
CA ARG A 385 -8.83 34.68 2.54
C ARG A 385 -8.52 34.89 1.05
N GLY A 386 -9.53 35.34 0.31
CA GLY A 386 -9.42 35.45 -1.15
C GLY A 386 -9.02 34.11 -1.77
N SER A 387 -7.90 34.10 -2.48
CA SER A 387 -7.33 32.90 -3.12
C SER A 387 -6.33 32.11 -2.25
N THR A 388 -6.10 32.55 -1.01
CA THR A 388 -5.08 31.97 -0.12
C THR A 388 -5.71 31.24 1.05
N TRP A 389 -5.11 30.09 1.39
CA TRP A 389 -5.47 29.25 2.52
C TRP A 389 -4.42 29.39 3.60
N TYR A 390 -4.87 29.39 4.86
CA TYR A 390 -4.02 29.48 6.04
C TYR A 390 -4.43 28.38 7.01
N LEU A 391 -3.55 27.40 7.22
CA LEU A 391 -3.80 26.24 8.08
C LEU A 391 -2.93 26.33 9.33
N LYS A 392 -3.50 26.06 10.51
CA LYS A 392 -2.77 26.17 11.78
C LYS A 392 -2.30 24.82 12.33
N GLY A 393 -1.10 24.73 12.88
CA GLY A 393 -0.66 23.54 13.63
C GLY A 393 -1.08 23.53 15.11
N THR A 394 -1.72 24.59 15.62
CA THR A 394 -2.18 24.69 17.01
C THR A 394 -3.45 25.52 17.13
N ASN A 395 -4.31 25.22 18.10
CA ASN A 395 -5.48 26.04 18.43
C ASN A 395 -5.13 27.14 19.47
N SER A 396 -4.15 28.00 19.14
CA SER A 396 -3.66 29.08 20.02
C SER A 396 -3.31 30.38 19.27
N ALA A 397 -3.20 31.50 20.01
CA ALA A 397 -3.04 32.85 19.45
C ALA A 397 -1.61 33.21 18.98
N THR A 398 -0.67 32.27 18.90
CA THR A 398 0.74 32.58 18.62
C THR A 398 1.00 32.96 17.15
N ALA A 399 1.92 33.91 16.91
CA ALA A 399 2.23 34.44 15.58
C ALA A 399 2.88 33.41 14.62
N ALA A 400 3.42 32.30 15.16
CA ALA A 400 3.95 31.17 14.40
C ALA A 400 2.89 30.08 14.10
N ALA A 401 1.61 30.33 14.41
CA ALA A 401 0.60 29.27 14.39
C ALA A 401 0.13 28.88 12.98
N VAL A 402 0.35 29.69 11.93
CA VAL A 402 0.11 29.25 10.55
C VAL A 402 1.29 28.39 10.12
N THR A 403 1.06 27.09 10.02
CA THR A 403 2.09 26.11 9.63
C THR A 403 2.18 26.00 8.11
N LEU A 404 1.06 26.23 7.41
CA LEU A 404 0.96 26.04 5.97
C LEU A 404 0.09 27.11 5.34
N SER A 405 0.57 27.72 4.26
CA SER A 405 -0.20 28.64 3.45
C SER A 405 0.13 28.51 1.97
N PHE A 406 -0.89 28.51 1.12
CA PHE A 406 -0.75 28.34 -0.33
C PHE A 406 -1.91 29.01 -1.07
N GLY A 407 -1.71 29.29 -2.36
CA GLY A 407 -2.66 30.03 -3.19
C GLY A 407 -3.15 29.25 -4.41
N PHE A 408 -4.35 29.58 -4.89
CA PHE A 408 -4.91 29.05 -6.15
C PHE A 408 -5.29 30.19 -7.10
N GLY A 409 -4.82 30.11 -8.34
CA GLY A 409 -5.01 31.17 -9.33
C GLY A 409 -6.46 31.34 -9.83
N ASP A 410 -7.29 30.31 -9.70
CA ASP A 410 -8.67 30.28 -10.25
C ASP A 410 -9.76 30.34 -9.17
N VAL A 411 -9.46 30.62 -7.89
CA VAL A 411 -10.50 30.70 -6.86
C VAL A 411 -11.34 31.97 -7.04
N GLN A 412 -12.66 31.79 -7.11
CA GLN A 412 -13.63 32.88 -7.21
C GLN A 412 -14.20 33.22 -5.83
N SER A 413 -14.59 34.48 -5.65
CA SER A 413 -15.16 34.94 -4.37
C SER A 413 -16.45 34.21 -3.97
N THR A 414 -17.17 33.65 -4.94
CA THR A 414 -18.42 32.89 -4.73
C THR A 414 -18.20 31.41 -4.46
N ASP A 415 -16.97 30.90 -4.61
CA ASP A 415 -16.70 29.48 -4.36
C ASP A 415 -16.89 29.18 -2.87
N GLN A 416 -17.59 28.08 -2.57
CA GLN A 416 -17.68 27.53 -1.21
C GLN A 416 -16.45 26.68 -0.93
N VAL A 417 -16.05 26.61 0.33
CA VAL A 417 -14.81 25.94 0.73
C VAL A 417 -14.99 25.11 1.97
N PHE A 418 -14.23 24.02 2.00
CA PHE A 418 -14.31 22.99 3.03
C PHE A 418 -12.98 22.22 3.05
N ALA A 419 -12.83 21.37 4.07
CA ALA A 419 -11.71 20.47 4.22
C ALA A 419 -12.25 19.09 4.60
N GLY A 420 -11.51 18.06 4.24
CA GLY A 420 -11.79 16.66 4.52
C GLY A 420 -10.64 15.80 4.02
N ASP A 421 -10.52 14.60 4.57
CA ASP A 421 -9.62 13.54 4.11
C ASP A 421 -10.23 12.82 2.90
N TRP A 422 -9.98 13.35 1.71
CA TRP A 422 -10.61 12.84 0.48
C TRP A 422 -10.04 11.51 -0.01
N ASN A 423 -8.88 11.11 0.53
CA ASN A 423 -8.10 9.98 0.05
C ASN A 423 -7.79 8.95 1.12
N ASP A 424 -8.26 9.09 2.36
CA ASP A 424 -8.04 8.16 3.49
C ASP A 424 -6.55 8.05 3.88
N ASP A 425 -5.83 9.18 3.84
CA ASP A 425 -4.46 9.27 4.35
C ASP A 425 -4.36 9.82 5.78
N GLY A 426 -5.51 10.10 6.40
CA GLY A 426 -5.67 10.74 7.70
C GLY A 426 -5.51 12.26 7.66
N VAL A 427 -5.16 12.84 6.50
CA VAL A 427 -4.82 14.26 6.35
C VAL A 427 -5.94 15.00 5.63
N ALA A 428 -6.63 15.85 6.37
CA ALA A 428 -7.61 16.75 5.81
C ALA A 428 -6.95 17.72 4.83
N THR A 429 -7.48 17.74 3.62
CA THR A 429 -6.99 18.55 2.52
C THR A 429 -8.12 19.39 1.94
N ILE A 430 -7.76 20.36 1.09
CA ILE A 430 -8.71 21.40 0.69
C ILE A 430 -9.65 20.94 -0.42
N GLY A 431 -10.94 21.25 -0.22
CA GLY A 431 -11.96 21.15 -1.25
C GLY A 431 -12.65 22.50 -1.50
N MET A 432 -13.13 22.68 -2.73
CA MET A 432 -13.99 23.82 -3.09
C MET A 432 -15.16 23.41 -3.98
N ARG A 433 -16.19 24.25 -3.99
CA ARG A 433 -17.36 24.08 -4.85
C ARG A 433 -17.67 25.35 -5.63
N ARG A 434 -17.88 25.17 -6.93
CA ARG A 434 -18.34 26.20 -7.87
C ARG A 434 -19.62 25.73 -8.55
N GLY A 435 -20.73 26.43 -8.31
CA GLY A 435 -22.04 25.96 -8.76
C GLY A 435 -22.38 24.61 -8.13
N ASN A 436 -22.51 23.56 -8.94
CA ASN A 436 -22.66 22.18 -8.47
C ASN A 436 -21.42 21.30 -8.71
N THR A 437 -20.30 21.89 -9.13
CA THR A 437 -19.04 21.19 -9.38
C THR A 437 -18.13 21.27 -8.15
N PHE A 438 -17.61 20.13 -7.73
CA PHE A 438 -16.68 19.95 -6.62
C PHE A 438 -15.27 19.73 -7.17
N TYR A 439 -14.28 20.30 -6.48
CA TYR A 439 -12.87 20.24 -6.81
C TYR A 439 -12.12 19.90 -5.53
N LEU A 440 -11.51 18.72 -5.47
CA LEU A 440 -10.80 18.20 -4.30
C LEU A 440 -9.30 18.11 -4.60
N ARG A 441 -8.47 18.37 -3.58
CA ARG A 441 -7.01 18.23 -3.63
C ARG A 441 -6.62 17.16 -2.63
N HIS A 442 -5.74 16.23 -2.98
CA HIS A 442 -5.20 15.22 -2.04
C HIS A 442 -3.96 15.72 -1.29
N THR A 443 -3.56 16.99 -1.50
CA THR A 443 -2.43 17.59 -0.78
C THR A 443 -2.70 19.05 -0.46
N ASN A 444 -2.20 19.51 0.69
CA ASN A 444 -2.25 20.91 1.11
C ASN A 444 -1.19 21.77 0.39
N SER A 445 -1.24 21.78 -0.93
CA SER A 445 -0.32 22.49 -1.81
C SER A 445 -1.06 23.18 -2.97
N SER A 446 -0.42 24.20 -3.55
CA SER A 446 -0.91 24.85 -4.77
C SER A 446 -0.89 23.87 -5.95
N GLY A 447 -1.95 23.85 -6.75
CA GLY A 447 -2.04 23.00 -7.94
C GLY A 447 -3.47 22.93 -8.51
N PRO A 448 -3.66 22.23 -9.64
CA PRO A 448 -5.00 21.87 -10.11
C PRO A 448 -5.67 20.88 -9.13
N ALA A 449 -7.00 20.73 -9.20
CA ALA A 449 -7.70 19.70 -8.44
C ALA A 449 -7.27 18.29 -8.87
N ASP A 450 -7.15 17.38 -7.91
CA ASP A 450 -6.85 15.96 -8.14
C ASP A 450 -8.13 15.21 -8.52
N GLN A 451 -9.28 15.63 -7.97
CA GLN A 451 -10.60 15.07 -8.28
C GLN A 451 -11.62 16.17 -8.60
N VAL A 452 -12.42 15.96 -9.65
CA VAL A 452 -13.46 16.90 -10.09
C VAL A 452 -14.73 16.15 -10.48
N PHE A 453 -15.86 16.52 -9.89
CA PHE A 453 -17.16 15.89 -10.15
C PHE A 453 -18.32 16.86 -9.90
N THR A 454 -19.53 16.44 -10.25
CA THR A 454 -20.75 17.24 -10.07
C THR A 454 -21.74 16.52 -9.17
N PHE A 455 -22.32 17.27 -8.22
CA PHE A 455 -23.34 16.75 -7.32
C PHE A 455 -24.32 17.82 -6.84
N GLY A 456 -25.61 17.47 -6.87
CA GLY A 456 -26.71 18.31 -6.41
C GLY A 456 -26.89 19.63 -7.19
N GLN A 457 -27.46 20.61 -6.50
CA GLN A 457 -27.81 21.94 -7.02
C GLN A 457 -26.98 23.01 -6.31
N SER A 458 -26.64 24.10 -7.00
CA SER A 458 -25.82 25.18 -6.44
C SER A 458 -26.41 25.88 -5.22
N SER A 459 -27.71 25.71 -4.95
CA SER A 459 -28.39 26.22 -3.76
C SER A 459 -28.33 25.29 -2.56
N ASP A 460 -27.90 24.04 -2.74
CA ASP A 460 -27.81 23.07 -1.65
C ASP A 460 -26.70 23.49 -0.67
N GLN A 461 -26.95 23.36 0.63
CA GLN A 461 -25.92 23.52 1.66
C GLN A 461 -25.02 22.28 1.65
N VAL A 462 -23.70 22.48 1.70
CA VAL A 462 -22.69 21.41 1.73
C VAL A 462 -22.34 21.07 3.18
N VAL A 463 -22.11 19.79 3.44
CA VAL A 463 -21.49 19.25 4.64
C VAL A 463 -20.52 18.14 4.22
N ILE A 464 -19.47 17.91 5.00
CA ILE A 464 -18.43 16.92 4.73
C ILE A 464 -18.37 15.96 5.91
N GLY A 465 -18.19 14.67 5.63
CA GLY A 465 -17.87 13.67 6.64
C GLY A 465 -17.69 12.27 6.05
N ASP A 466 -17.14 11.37 6.85
CA ASP A 466 -17.05 9.93 6.60
C ASP A 466 -18.34 9.23 7.08
N TRP A 467 -19.34 9.14 6.19
CA TRP A 467 -20.68 8.65 6.57
C TRP A 467 -20.76 7.14 6.78
N ASN A 468 -19.78 6.38 6.30
CA ASN A 468 -19.74 4.91 6.26
C ASN A 468 -18.57 4.31 7.07
N GLY A 469 -17.70 5.13 7.64
CA GLY A 469 -16.60 4.72 8.49
C GLY A 469 -15.42 4.09 7.75
N ASP A 470 -15.21 4.47 6.47
CA ASP A 470 -14.12 3.93 5.65
C ASP A 470 -12.85 4.80 5.65
N GLY A 471 -12.87 5.92 6.39
CA GLY A 471 -11.79 6.88 6.49
C GLY A 471 -11.84 7.99 5.43
N VAL A 472 -12.68 7.87 4.40
CA VAL A 472 -12.80 8.86 3.33
C VAL A 472 -13.92 9.85 3.62
N ASP A 473 -13.56 11.12 3.76
CA ASP A 473 -14.51 12.21 3.80
C ASP A 473 -15.22 12.38 2.44
N THR A 474 -16.54 12.47 2.48
CA THR A 474 -17.37 12.53 1.28
C THR A 474 -18.46 13.60 1.37
N ILE A 475 -18.98 14.01 0.21
CA ILE A 475 -19.92 15.12 0.14
C ILE A 475 -21.33 14.74 0.63
N GLY A 476 -21.82 15.49 1.61
CA GLY A 476 -23.23 15.58 1.98
C GLY A 476 -23.88 16.90 1.53
N LEU A 477 -25.17 16.86 1.21
CA LEU A 477 -25.95 18.03 0.81
C LEU A 477 -27.26 18.13 1.58
N LYS A 478 -27.67 19.36 1.93
CA LYS A 478 -29.01 19.69 2.45
C LYS A 478 -29.78 20.54 1.46
N ARG A 479 -30.98 20.06 1.11
CA ARG A 479 -31.97 20.74 0.28
C ARG A 479 -33.29 20.86 1.04
N GLY A 480 -33.53 22.02 1.65
CA GLY A 480 -34.66 22.17 2.58
C GLY A 480 -34.49 21.23 3.76
N ASN A 481 -35.38 20.23 3.88
CA ASN A 481 -35.30 19.15 4.88
C ASN A 481 -34.74 17.83 4.34
N GLN A 482 -34.46 17.74 3.04
CA GLN A 482 -33.84 16.54 2.47
C GLN A 482 -32.33 16.61 2.68
N VAL A 483 -31.75 15.51 3.16
CA VAL A 483 -30.31 15.28 3.18
C VAL A 483 -29.95 14.21 2.16
N LEU A 484 -28.83 14.42 1.47
CA LEU A 484 -28.27 13.54 0.44
C LEU A 484 -26.81 13.29 0.80
N LEU A 485 -26.42 12.04 1.09
CA LEU A 485 -25.04 11.68 1.43
C LEU A 485 -24.47 10.75 0.35
N LYS A 486 -23.19 10.95 0.00
CA LYS A 486 -22.43 10.10 -0.92
C LYS A 486 -21.41 9.30 -0.12
N ASN A 487 -21.12 8.08 -0.53
CA ASN A 487 -20.00 7.28 -0.02
C ASN A 487 -18.83 7.24 -1.03
N SER A 488 -18.92 7.99 -2.12
CA SER A 488 -17.84 8.15 -3.11
C SER A 488 -17.87 9.55 -3.73
N ASN A 489 -16.72 10.18 -3.95
CA ASN A 489 -16.61 11.54 -4.51
C ASN A 489 -16.66 11.59 -6.05
N ASP A 490 -17.69 11.00 -6.64
CA ASP A 490 -17.85 10.86 -8.10
C ASP A 490 -19.18 11.47 -8.62
N ASN A 491 -19.48 11.26 -9.91
CA ASN A 491 -20.73 11.72 -10.52
C ASN A 491 -21.95 10.81 -10.23
N SER A 492 -21.83 9.81 -9.37
CA SER A 492 -22.95 8.95 -9.01
C SER A 492 -23.98 9.70 -8.14
N PRO A 493 -25.24 9.24 -8.11
CA PRO A 493 -26.25 9.75 -7.18
C PRO A 493 -25.85 9.63 -5.70
N ALA A 494 -26.70 10.15 -4.81
CA ALA A 494 -26.53 9.95 -3.37
C ALA A 494 -26.80 8.49 -2.99
N ASP A 495 -25.98 7.92 -2.11
CA ASP A 495 -26.16 6.59 -1.53
C ASP A 495 -27.25 6.60 -0.45
N LEU A 496 -27.35 7.69 0.31
CA LEU A 496 -28.40 7.90 1.31
C LEU A 496 -29.21 9.16 0.99
N SER A 497 -30.53 9.04 1.13
CA SER A 497 -31.46 10.17 1.00
C SER A 497 -32.59 10.06 2.02
N PHE A 498 -32.70 11.03 2.92
CA PHE A 498 -33.72 11.03 3.96
C PHE A 498 -34.09 12.44 4.44
N GLY A 499 -35.19 12.55 5.20
CA GLY A 499 -35.62 13.81 5.80
C GLY A 499 -34.97 14.06 7.16
N TYR A 500 -34.35 15.21 7.36
CA TYR A 500 -33.74 15.56 8.65
C TYR A 500 -33.90 17.05 8.98
N GLY A 501 -34.16 17.33 10.25
CA GLY A 501 -34.46 18.66 10.76
C GLY A 501 -35.94 18.90 11.04
N TRP A 502 -36.29 20.15 11.33
CA TRP A 502 -37.66 20.54 11.68
C TRP A 502 -38.61 20.43 10.50
N GLN A 503 -39.87 20.07 10.77
CA GLN A 503 -40.92 19.99 9.75
C GLN A 503 -41.04 21.27 8.90
N THR A 504 -40.79 22.44 9.49
CA THR A 504 -40.61 23.71 8.76
C THR A 504 -39.12 24.08 8.79
N ALA A 505 -38.45 23.88 7.66
CA ALA A 505 -37.07 24.29 7.45
C ALA A 505 -36.97 25.82 7.47
N LEU A 506 -35.96 26.37 8.14
CA LEU A 506 -35.59 27.77 8.00
C LEU A 506 -34.34 27.89 7.12
N PRO A 507 -34.23 28.95 6.30
CA PRO A 507 -33.00 29.21 5.55
C PRO A 507 -31.76 29.41 6.42
N THR A 508 -31.95 29.71 7.72
CA THR A 508 -30.89 29.87 8.72
C THR A 508 -30.47 28.56 9.39
N ASP A 509 -31.13 27.44 9.09
CA ASP A 509 -30.73 26.13 9.61
C ASP A 509 -29.42 25.69 8.95
N VAL A 510 -28.42 25.36 9.76
CA VAL A 510 -27.09 24.93 9.29
C VAL A 510 -26.90 23.46 9.60
N LEU A 511 -26.78 22.62 8.56
CA LEU A 511 -26.32 21.24 8.69
C LEU A 511 -24.85 21.18 9.10
N LEU A 512 -24.53 20.23 9.97
CA LEU A 512 -23.20 19.94 10.52
C LEU A 512 -22.94 18.44 10.41
N ALA A 513 -21.68 18.05 10.49
CA ALA A 513 -21.26 16.66 10.60
C ALA A 513 -20.01 16.55 11.45
N GLY A 514 -19.88 15.39 12.08
CA GLY A 514 -18.75 14.99 12.92
C GLY A 514 -19.05 13.66 13.60
N ASP A 515 -18.01 13.03 14.12
CA ASP A 515 -18.09 11.83 14.95
C ASP A 515 -18.42 12.23 16.39
N TRP A 516 -19.72 12.39 16.66
CA TRP A 516 -20.21 12.85 17.96
C TRP A 516 -20.01 11.81 19.08
N ASN A 517 -19.65 10.56 18.78
CA ASN A 517 -19.57 9.49 19.79
C ASN A 517 -18.28 8.68 19.78
N GLY A 518 -17.33 9.02 18.90
CA GLY A 518 -16.02 8.40 18.82
C GLY A 518 -16.05 6.99 18.24
N ASP A 519 -17.03 6.67 17.37
CA ASP A 519 -17.11 5.35 16.72
C ASP A 519 -16.45 5.29 15.34
N GLY A 520 -15.91 6.42 14.87
CA GLY A 520 -15.26 6.57 13.58
C GLY A 520 -16.23 6.84 12.43
N VAL A 521 -17.52 7.06 12.68
CA VAL A 521 -18.51 7.40 11.64
C VAL A 521 -19.02 8.81 11.87
N ASP A 522 -18.89 9.67 10.86
CA ASP A 522 -19.49 10.99 10.88
C ASP A 522 -21.00 10.89 10.73
N THR A 523 -21.69 11.66 11.57
CA THR A 523 -23.14 11.69 11.56
C THR A 523 -23.69 13.11 11.65
N LEU A 524 -24.95 13.28 11.31
CA LEU A 524 -25.52 14.61 11.12
C LEU A 524 -25.79 15.35 12.44
N GLY A 525 -25.52 16.65 12.40
CA GLY A 525 -26.00 17.63 13.36
C GLY A 525 -26.74 18.77 12.67
N LEU A 526 -27.56 19.50 13.41
CA LEU A 526 -28.29 20.67 12.91
C LEU A 526 -28.23 21.81 13.91
N LYS A 527 -27.86 23.00 13.44
CA LYS A 527 -27.92 24.25 14.20
C LYS A 527 -29.12 25.08 13.77
N ARG A 528 -29.92 25.52 14.75
CA ARG A 528 -30.95 26.56 14.58
C ARG A 528 -30.76 27.58 15.68
N ASP A 529 -30.59 28.85 15.29
CA ASP A 529 -30.18 29.91 16.19
C ASP A 529 -28.92 29.50 16.97
N ASN A 530 -28.97 29.40 18.30
CA ASN A 530 -27.87 28.90 19.13
C ASN A 530 -28.08 27.48 19.66
N LEU A 531 -29.14 26.78 19.24
CA LEU A 531 -29.41 25.39 19.57
C LEU A 531 -28.70 24.46 18.59
N TYR A 532 -27.92 23.53 19.12
CA TYR A 532 -27.28 22.44 18.38
C TYR A 532 -28.00 21.13 18.70
N CYS A 533 -28.36 20.39 17.66
CA CYS A 533 -29.04 19.11 17.72
C CYS A 533 -28.18 18.07 17.00
N LEU A 534 -27.53 17.16 17.73
CA LEU A 534 -26.58 16.17 17.21
C LEU A 534 -27.22 14.78 17.23
N ARG A 535 -26.94 13.97 16.20
CA ARG A 535 -27.51 12.64 16.05
C ARG A 535 -26.46 11.65 15.55
N ASN A 536 -26.17 10.66 16.39
CA ASN A 536 -25.30 9.50 16.11
C ASN A 536 -25.88 8.47 15.10
N SER A 537 -26.63 8.92 14.08
CA SER A 537 -27.01 8.06 12.95
C SER A 537 -27.42 8.87 11.73
N ASN A 538 -27.04 8.39 10.55
CA ASN A 538 -27.41 8.94 9.24
C ASN A 538 -28.82 8.49 8.82
N SER A 539 -29.81 8.91 9.61
CA SER A 539 -31.22 8.56 9.43
C SER A 539 -32.18 9.65 9.92
N THR A 540 -33.47 9.53 9.59
CA THR A 540 -34.52 10.39 10.17
C THR A 540 -34.67 10.15 11.68
N GLY A 541 -34.99 11.19 12.46
CA GLY A 541 -35.39 11.06 13.87
C GLY A 541 -34.91 12.20 14.75
N ASP A 542 -35.24 12.12 16.05
CA ASP A 542 -34.88 13.11 17.06
C ASP A 542 -33.35 13.16 17.32
N PRO A 543 -32.79 14.30 17.75
CA PRO A 543 -31.39 14.34 18.16
C PRO A 543 -31.12 13.47 19.39
N HIS A 544 -29.95 12.85 19.44
CA HIS A 544 -29.48 12.13 20.63
C HIS A 544 -28.93 13.10 21.68
N VAL A 545 -28.30 14.18 21.23
CA VAL A 545 -27.73 15.22 22.10
C VAL A 545 -28.18 16.59 21.60
N TYR A 546 -28.60 17.46 22.51
CA TYR A 546 -28.91 18.84 22.15
C TYR A 546 -28.57 19.81 23.27
N TYR A 547 -28.09 20.99 22.91
CA TYR A 547 -27.67 22.03 23.85
C TYR A 547 -27.56 23.40 23.17
N ASN A 548 -27.64 24.46 23.97
CA ASN A 548 -27.35 25.80 23.48
C ASN A 548 -25.86 26.10 23.64
N TYR A 549 -25.24 26.69 22.62
CA TYR A 549 -23.86 27.14 22.70
C TYR A 549 -23.67 28.47 21.97
N GLU A 550 -23.04 29.42 22.67
CA GLU A 550 -22.73 30.76 22.17
C GLU A 550 -23.94 31.49 21.55
N GLN A 551 -23.74 32.36 20.54
CA GLN A 551 -24.75 33.26 20.00
C GLN A 551 -25.30 32.77 18.65
N ALA A 552 -26.55 33.14 18.35
CA ALA A 552 -27.22 32.68 17.14
C ALA A 552 -26.51 33.07 15.84
N ALA A 553 -25.87 34.24 15.81
CA ALA A 553 -25.16 34.76 14.64
C ALA A 553 -23.74 34.20 14.44
N ASP A 554 -23.23 33.41 15.38
CA ASP A 554 -21.89 32.84 15.25
C ASP A 554 -21.86 31.74 14.18
N VAL A 555 -20.73 31.65 13.46
CA VAL A 555 -20.51 30.66 12.41
C VAL A 555 -19.97 29.38 13.05
N PRO A 556 -20.65 28.22 12.94
CA PRO A 556 -20.19 26.99 13.55
C PRO A 556 -18.96 26.42 12.82
N VAL A 557 -18.12 25.74 13.59
CA VAL A 557 -17.00 24.91 13.11
C VAL A 557 -17.03 23.59 13.90
N VAL A 558 -16.61 22.47 13.31
CA VAL A 558 -16.67 21.15 13.95
C VAL A 558 -15.29 20.49 13.92
N GLY A 559 -14.90 19.84 15.01
CA GLY A 559 -13.68 19.05 15.04
C GLY A 559 -13.37 18.52 16.44
N ASP A 560 -12.45 17.56 16.49
CA ASP A 560 -11.83 17.06 17.71
C ASP A 560 -10.72 17.99 18.18
N TRP A 561 -11.05 19.01 18.98
CA TRP A 561 -10.09 20.02 19.40
C TRP A 561 -9.07 19.55 20.44
N ASN A 562 -9.25 18.35 21.02
CA ASN A 562 -8.41 17.81 22.10
C ASN A 562 -7.79 16.44 21.82
N GLY A 563 -8.06 15.85 20.65
CA GLY A 563 -7.50 14.59 20.19
C GLY A 563 -8.06 13.34 20.87
N ASN A 564 -9.28 13.39 21.40
CA ASN A 564 -9.92 12.25 22.09
C ASN A 564 -10.74 11.33 21.16
N GLY A 565 -10.81 11.64 19.87
CA GLY A 565 -11.60 10.94 18.86
C GLY A 565 -13.05 11.38 18.77
N ILE A 566 -13.49 12.42 19.50
CA ILE A 566 -14.88 12.91 19.49
C ILE A 566 -14.92 14.33 18.93
N ASP A 567 -15.70 14.52 17.87
CA ASP A 567 -15.94 15.83 17.31
C ASP A 567 -16.89 16.66 18.18
N THR A 568 -16.57 17.94 18.31
CA THR A 568 -17.30 18.88 19.15
C THR A 568 -17.44 20.24 18.48
N ILE A 569 -18.40 21.03 18.97
CA ILE A 569 -18.75 22.30 18.34
C ILE A 569 -17.79 23.40 18.80
N GLY A 570 -17.26 24.13 17.83
CA GLY A 570 -16.70 25.47 18.01
C GLY A 570 -17.51 26.51 17.24
N VAL A 571 -17.24 27.79 17.50
CA VAL A 571 -17.83 28.89 16.71
C VAL A 571 -16.82 29.99 16.42
N LYS A 572 -17.00 30.67 15.29
CA LYS A 572 -16.31 31.91 14.91
C LYS A 572 -17.25 33.10 15.10
N ARG A 573 -16.77 34.11 15.83
CA ARG A 573 -17.38 35.42 15.97
C ARG A 573 -16.36 36.48 15.56
N SER A 574 -16.58 37.12 14.42
CA SER A 574 -15.61 38.04 13.82
C SER A 574 -14.24 37.35 13.60
N ASP A 575 -13.19 37.79 14.29
CA ASP A 575 -11.82 37.26 14.25
C ASP A 575 -11.52 36.28 15.39
N THR A 576 -12.51 35.96 16.23
CA THR A 576 -12.32 35.19 17.46
C THR A 576 -13.03 33.85 17.36
N TYR A 577 -12.34 32.78 17.75
CA TYR A 577 -12.86 31.43 17.83
C TYR A 577 -13.07 31.00 19.28
N TYR A 578 -14.17 30.29 19.51
CA TYR A 578 -14.62 29.75 20.78
C TYR A 578 -14.85 28.25 20.58
N LEU A 579 -13.93 27.41 21.05
CA LEU A 579 -13.98 25.96 20.87
C LEU A 579 -14.38 25.28 22.17
N ARG A 580 -15.21 24.25 22.08
CA ARG A 580 -15.71 23.50 23.23
C ARG A 580 -15.40 22.03 23.08
N ASN A 581 -14.90 21.39 24.13
CA ASN A 581 -14.48 19.99 24.17
C ASN A 581 -15.59 19.04 24.68
N SER A 582 -16.85 19.49 24.72
CA SER A 582 -17.98 18.69 25.22
C SER A 582 -19.30 19.09 24.58
N HIS A 583 -20.23 18.14 24.45
CA HIS A 583 -21.59 18.38 23.96
C HIS A 583 -22.51 18.92 25.05
N SER A 584 -22.18 20.09 25.59
CA SER A 584 -22.92 20.73 26.68
C SER A 584 -23.01 22.23 26.49
N SER A 585 -23.90 22.90 27.21
CA SER A 585 -23.89 24.37 27.30
C SER A 585 -22.80 24.86 28.26
N GLY A 586 -22.26 26.07 28.05
CA GLY A 586 -21.28 26.69 28.94
C GLY A 586 -20.25 27.54 28.18
N ALA A 587 -19.24 28.06 28.89
CA ALA A 587 -18.15 28.84 28.32
C ALA A 587 -17.17 27.96 27.52
N ALA A 588 -16.62 28.49 26.42
CA ALA A 588 -15.60 27.82 25.62
C ALA A 588 -14.39 27.33 26.44
N ASP A 589 -13.84 26.17 26.08
CA ASP A 589 -12.62 25.61 26.66
C ASP A 589 -11.37 26.27 26.06
N ILE A 590 -11.44 26.64 24.78
CA ILE A 590 -10.36 27.31 24.05
C ILE A 590 -10.92 28.58 23.42
N THR A 591 -10.24 29.71 23.62
CA THR A 591 -10.61 30.98 22.97
C THR A 591 -9.36 31.69 22.46
N PHE A 592 -9.37 32.07 21.18
CA PHE A 592 -8.25 32.80 20.57
C PHE A 592 -8.68 33.56 19.32
N LYS A 593 -7.84 34.51 18.90
CA LYS A 593 -8.01 35.24 17.65
C LYS A 593 -7.27 34.57 16.51
N PHE A 594 -7.91 34.50 15.35
CA PHE A 594 -7.32 34.03 14.10
C PHE A 594 -8.05 34.62 12.89
N GLY A 595 -7.29 35.20 11.97
CA GLY A 595 -7.83 35.79 10.75
C GLY A 595 -8.60 37.09 10.97
N GLU A 596 -9.49 37.36 10.02
CA GLU A 596 -10.35 38.54 9.94
C GLU A 596 -11.83 38.14 9.93
N ALA A 597 -12.73 39.11 10.15
CA ALA A 597 -14.16 38.88 10.24
C ALA A 597 -14.74 38.18 8.98
N GLY A 598 -14.25 38.54 7.79
CA GLY A 598 -14.72 38.01 6.50
C GLY A 598 -14.10 36.70 6.06
N ASP A 599 -13.10 36.18 6.79
CA ASP A 599 -12.46 34.92 6.44
C ASP A 599 -13.41 33.73 6.64
N ALA A 600 -13.43 32.79 5.70
CA ALA A 600 -14.23 31.57 5.80
C ALA A 600 -13.50 30.53 6.66
N PRO A 601 -14.09 30.05 7.77
CA PRO A 601 -13.44 29.08 8.66
C PRO A 601 -13.44 27.68 8.07
N LEU A 602 -12.43 26.91 8.47
CA LEU A 602 -12.25 25.50 8.15
C LEU A 602 -11.72 24.78 9.39
N SER A 603 -11.89 23.47 9.41
CA SER A 603 -11.33 22.58 10.43
C SER A 603 -10.95 21.25 9.80
N GLY A 604 -9.98 20.59 10.40
CA GLY A 604 -9.43 19.34 9.87
C GLY A 604 -8.12 18.97 10.55
N LYS A 605 -7.68 17.73 10.28
CA LYS A 605 -6.41 17.16 10.74
C LYS A 605 -5.41 17.28 9.58
N TRP A 606 -4.66 18.38 9.47
CA TRP A 606 -3.74 18.63 8.32
C TRP A 606 -2.26 18.56 8.66
#